data_AF-A0AAV5LJ01-F1
#
_entry.id   AF-A0AAV5LJ01-F1
#
_cell.length_a   1.000
_cell.length_b   1.000
_cell.length_c   1.000
_cell.angle_alpha   90.00
_cell.angle_beta   90.00
_cell.angle_gamma   90.00
#
_symmetry.space_group_name_H-M   'P 1'
#
loop_
_entity.id
_entity.type
_entity.pdbx_description
1 polymer ?
#
loop_
_entity_poly.entity_id
_entity_poly.type
_entity_poly.pdbx_seq_one_letter_code
_entity_poly.pdbx_strand_id
1 'polypeptide(L)'
;MFKRLKEQAKLIWGEDLPCISLATGASAMHKLRPQPSWDRTCTAAAAIGLLDELQFLPEYSSFGLDKQAEALENALVVLLEALTARRLRMGRSITRRVRYSSNIC
;
A
#
# COMPACT_ATOMS: atom_id res chain seq x y z
N MET A 1 1.31 -0.92 -25.54
CA MET A 1 0.41 0.18 -25.13
C MET A 1 1.20 1.38 -24.60
N PHE A 2 2.01 1.21 -23.54
CA PHE A 2 2.82 2.29 -22.94
C PHE A 2 3.74 3.03 -23.93
N LYS A 3 4.46 2.31 -24.81
CA LYS A 3 5.30 2.92 -25.86
C LYS A 3 4.53 3.91 -26.76
N ARG A 4 3.30 3.55 -27.16
CA ARG A 4 2.43 4.42 -27.97
C ARG A 4 1.99 5.68 -27.21
N LEU A 5 1.79 5.58 -25.90
CA LEU A 5 1.47 6.74 -25.06
C LEU A 5 2.68 7.67 -24.97
N LYS A 6 3.89 7.14 -24.73
CA LYS A 6 5.14 7.93 -24.75
C LYS A 6 5.36 8.64 -26.08
N GLU A 7 5.20 7.93 -27.19
CA GLU A 7 5.32 8.49 -28.53
C GLU A 7 4.32 9.64 -28.76
N GLN A 8 3.07 9.48 -28.32
CA GLN A 8 2.05 10.53 -28.41
C GLN A 8 2.34 11.73 -27.50
N ALA A 9 2.76 11.50 -26.25
CA ALA A 9 3.14 12.58 -25.35
C ALA A 9 4.30 13.41 -25.88
N LYS A 10 5.30 12.75 -26.46
CA LYS A 10 6.41 13.44 -27.13
C LYS A 10 5.95 14.25 -28.34
N LEU A 11 4.93 13.76 -29.06
CA LEU A 11 4.35 14.44 -30.22
C LEU A 11 3.52 15.69 -29.81
N ILE A 12 2.73 15.59 -28.74
CA ILE A 12 1.81 16.66 -28.31
C ILE A 12 2.51 17.68 -27.42
N TRP A 13 3.29 17.21 -26.46
CA TRP A 13 3.89 18.04 -25.41
C TRP A 13 5.41 18.25 -25.58
N GLY A 14 6.07 17.51 -26.48
CA GLY A 14 7.52 17.61 -26.67
C GLY A 14 8.35 16.90 -25.58
N GLU A 15 7.68 16.29 -24.61
CA GLU A 15 8.28 15.72 -23.40
C GLU A 15 7.90 14.22 -23.28
N ASP A 16 8.74 13.45 -22.59
CA ASP A 16 8.39 12.05 -22.28
C ASP A 16 7.39 12.01 -21.13
N LEU A 17 6.46 11.05 -21.14
CA LEU A 17 5.47 10.91 -20.08
C LEU A 17 6.17 10.52 -18.76
N PRO A 18 6.12 11.36 -17.70
CA PRO A 18 6.63 10.97 -16.40
C PRO A 18 5.79 9.79 -15.89
N CYS A 19 6.45 8.68 -15.60
CA CYS A 19 5.78 7.46 -15.16
C CYS A 19 6.38 7.00 -13.84
N ILE A 20 5.50 6.69 -12.89
CA ILE A 20 5.87 6.03 -11.64
C ILE A 20 5.40 4.59 -11.74
N SER A 21 6.32 3.65 -11.55
CA SER A 21 6.00 2.23 -11.49
C SER A 21 5.84 1.84 -10.04
N LEU A 22 4.63 1.45 -9.65
CA LEU A 22 4.34 1.03 -8.28
C LEU A 22 4.55 -0.49 -8.17
N ALA A 23 5.68 -0.91 -7.60
CA ALA A 23 5.90 -2.30 -7.19
C ALA A 23 5.34 -2.52 -5.78
N THR A 24 4.03 -2.39 -5.62
CA THR A 24 3.37 -2.43 -4.31
C THR A 24 2.97 -3.85 -3.93
N GLY A 25 3.48 -4.35 -2.81
CA GLY A 25 3.16 -5.67 -2.27
C GLY A 25 1.97 -5.66 -1.29
N ALA A 26 1.96 -6.61 -0.36
CA ALA A 26 0.96 -6.66 0.70
C ALA A 26 1.25 -5.66 1.82
N SER A 27 0.25 -4.86 2.23
CA SER A 27 0.32 -4.04 3.45
C SER A 27 -0.49 -4.61 4.62
N ALA A 28 -0.34 -4.03 5.81
CA ALA A 28 -1.10 -4.39 7.02
C ALA A 28 -2.63 -4.40 6.83
N MET A 29 -3.17 -3.65 5.86
CA MET A 29 -4.60 -3.70 5.48
C MET A 29 -5.08 -5.09 5.06
N HIS A 30 -4.22 -5.93 4.48
CA HIS A 30 -4.60 -7.30 4.11
C HIS A 30 -4.95 -8.16 5.32
N LYS A 31 -4.45 -7.80 6.51
CA LYS A 31 -4.79 -8.46 7.78
C LYS A 31 -6.13 -8.00 8.35
N LEU A 32 -6.61 -6.80 7.97
CA LEU A 32 -7.82 -6.18 8.51
C LEU A 32 -9.13 -6.75 7.94
N ARG A 33 -9.11 -7.29 6.72
CA ARG A 33 -10.30 -7.86 6.07
C ARG A 33 -10.02 -9.26 5.53
N PRO A 34 -11.04 -10.14 5.40
CA PRO A 34 -10.93 -11.28 4.50
C PRO A 34 -10.81 -10.72 3.08
N GLN A 35 -9.59 -10.62 2.57
CA GLN A 35 -9.36 -10.31 1.17
C GLN A 35 -9.46 -11.59 0.35
N PRO A 36 -10.12 -11.55 -0.83
CA PRO A 36 -10.24 -12.72 -1.70
C PRO A 36 -8.91 -13.15 -2.33
N SER A 37 -7.89 -12.29 -2.34
CA SER A 37 -6.55 -12.60 -2.87
C SER A 37 -5.49 -11.73 -2.19
N TRP A 38 -4.36 -12.34 -1.80
CA TRP A 38 -3.16 -11.62 -1.35
C TRP A 38 -2.30 -11.09 -2.51
N ASP A 39 -2.59 -11.56 -3.72
CA ASP A 39 -1.85 -11.21 -4.94
C ASP A 39 -2.24 -9.86 -5.53
N ARG A 40 -3.21 -9.16 -4.91
CA ARG A 40 -3.67 -7.86 -5.38
C ARG A 40 -3.22 -6.77 -4.43
N THR A 41 -2.64 -5.71 -4.99
CA THR A 41 -2.40 -4.47 -4.26
C THR A 41 -3.68 -3.93 -3.65
N CYS A 42 -3.72 -3.76 -2.33
CA CYS A 42 -4.81 -3.05 -1.68
C CYS A 42 -4.59 -1.53 -1.73
N THR A 43 -5.65 -0.74 -1.55
CA THR A 43 -5.60 0.73 -1.59
C THR A 43 -4.54 1.33 -0.66
N ALA A 44 -4.37 0.77 0.55
CA ALA A 44 -3.33 1.27 1.45
C ALA A 44 -1.92 0.94 0.95
N ALA A 45 -1.69 -0.27 0.43
CA ALA A 45 -0.40 -0.62 -0.15
C ALA A 45 -0.08 0.28 -1.37
N ALA A 46 -1.09 0.57 -2.20
CA ALA A 46 -0.95 1.50 -3.32
C ALA A 46 -0.61 2.93 -2.85
N ALA A 47 -1.29 3.42 -1.80
CA ALA A 47 -1.05 4.75 -1.25
C ALA A 47 0.35 4.89 -0.63
N ILE A 48 0.80 3.89 0.14
CA ILE A 48 2.13 3.85 0.76
C ILE A 48 3.20 3.87 -0.33
N GLY A 49 3.14 2.94 -1.28
CA GLY A 49 4.16 2.90 -2.35
C GLY A 49 4.16 4.16 -3.20
N LEU A 50 3.01 4.82 -3.40
CA LEU A 50 2.96 6.09 -4.11
C LEU A 50 3.65 7.21 -3.32
N LEU A 51 3.47 7.28 -2.01
CA LEU A 51 4.15 8.26 -1.16
C LEU A 51 5.68 8.04 -1.17
N ASP A 52 6.12 6.78 -1.09
CA ASP A 52 7.53 6.42 -1.13
C ASP A 52 8.17 6.80 -2.47
N GLU A 53 7.52 6.51 -3.60
CA GLU A 53 8.03 6.86 -4.93
C GLU A 53 8.04 8.38 -5.16
N LEU A 54 7.00 9.10 -4.70
CA LEU A 54 6.93 10.55 -4.85
C LEU A 54 8.01 11.27 -4.04
N GLN A 55 8.45 10.72 -2.91
CA GLN A 55 9.51 11.33 -2.09
C GLN A 55 10.82 11.53 -2.86
N PHE A 56 11.11 10.68 -3.86
CA PHE A 56 12.32 10.77 -4.68
C PHE A 56 12.26 11.85 -5.77
N LEU A 57 11.08 12.41 -6.03
CA LEU A 57 10.95 13.52 -6.96
C LEU A 57 11.38 14.83 -6.28
N PRO A 58 12.27 15.62 -6.89
CA PRO A 58 12.79 16.86 -6.29
C PRO A 58 11.68 17.80 -5.81
N GLU A 59 10.59 17.89 -6.58
CA GLU A 59 9.43 18.74 -6.30
C GLU A 59 8.73 18.37 -4.99
N TYR A 60 8.79 17.09 -4.60
CA TYR A 60 8.08 16.58 -3.42
C TYR A 60 9.00 16.21 -2.25
N SER A 61 10.30 16.21 -2.45
CA SER A 61 11.31 15.82 -1.45
C SER A 61 11.19 16.56 -0.10
N SER A 62 10.65 17.79 -0.09
CA SER A 62 10.48 18.62 1.12
C SER A 62 9.25 18.27 1.96
N PHE A 63 8.30 17.48 1.45
CA PHE A 63 7.05 17.18 2.16
C PHE A 63 7.15 16.02 3.16
N GLY A 64 8.25 15.28 3.16
CA GLY A 64 8.46 14.14 4.07
C GLY A 64 7.41 13.05 3.87
N LEU A 65 7.15 12.69 2.61
CA LEU A 65 6.15 11.70 2.22
C LEU A 65 6.51 10.29 2.71
N ASP A 66 7.79 10.00 2.86
CA ASP A 66 8.32 8.80 3.53
C ASP A 66 7.77 8.65 4.96
N LYS A 67 7.76 9.73 5.74
CA LYS A 67 7.22 9.72 7.11
C LYS A 67 5.71 9.54 7.12
N GLN A 68 5.02 10.06 6.10
CA GLN A 68 3.58 9.87 5.95
C GLN A 68 3.24 8.43 5.57
N ALA A 69 4.03 7.82 4.69
CA ALA A 69 3.94 6.40 4.35
C ALA A 69 4.13 5.52 5.59
N GLU A 70 5.18 5.77 6.37
CA GLU A 70 5.45 5.06 7.63
C GLU A 70 4.31 5.25 8.64
N ALA A 71 3.84 6.49 8.83
CA ALA A 71 2.72 6.79 9.73
C ALA A 71 1.44 6.05 9.32
N LEU A 72 1.17 5.93 8.01
CA LEU A 72 0.01 5.21 7.50
C LEU A 72 0.11 3.71 7.82
N GLU A 73 1.26 3.08 7.57
CA GLU A 73 1.44 1.65 7.87
C GLU A 73 1.35 1.38 9.39
N ASN A 74 1.96 2.25 10.21
CA ASN A 74 1.86 2.18 11.67
C ASN A 74 0.41 2.33 12.17
N ALA A 75 -0.35 3.28 11.62
CA ALA A 75 -1.76 3.47 11.98
C ALA A 75 -2.61 2.24 11.65
N LEU A 76 -2.32 1.53 10.56
CA LEU A 76 -3.00 0.29 10.18
C LEU A 76 -2.70 -0.87 11.14
N VAL A 77 -1.46 -0.95 11.65
CA VAL A 77 -1.09 -1.91 12.69
C VAL A 77 -1.87 -1.64 13.97
N VAL A 78 -1.89 -0.39 14.45
CA VAL A 78 -2.64 0.00 15.64
C VAL A 78 -4.15 -0.27 15.47
N LEU A 79 -4.71 0.03 14.30
CA LEU A 79 -6.11 -0.27 13.98
C LEU A 79 -6.39 -1.77 14.03
N LEU A 80 -5.49 -2.59 13.49
CA LEU A 80 -5.60 -4.05 13.52
C LEU A 80 -5.62 -4.58 14.95
N GLU A 81 -4.75 -4.07 15.81
CA GLU A 81 -4.69 -4.42 17.22
C GLU A 81 -5.97 -4.03 17.95
N ALA A 82 -6.43 -2.79 17.77
CA ALA A 82 -7.64 -2.27 18.41
C ALA A 82 -8.89 -3.07 18.00
N LEU A 83 -9.04 -3.38 16.71
CA LEU A 83 -10.15 -4.19 16.21
C LEU A 83 -10.09 -5.64 16.70
N THR A 84 -8.88 -6.21 16.80
CA THR A 84 -8.66 -7.55 17.35
C THR A 84 -9.04 -7.61 18.82
N ALA A 85 -8.58 -6.63 19.62
CA ALA A 85 -8.92 -6.50 21.04
C ALA A 85 -10.43 -6.32 21.25
N ARG A 86 -11.09 -5.50 20.42
CA ARG A 86 -12.56 -5.35 20.46
C ARG A 86 -13.26 -6.68 20.18
N ARG A 87 -12.81 -7.43 19.18
CA ARG A 87 -13.40 -8.73 18.81
C ARG A 87 -13.33 -9.73 19.97
N LEU A 88 -12.18 -9.77 20.63
CA LEU A 88 -11.92 -10.58 21.82
C LEU A 88 -12.89 -10.26 22.96
N ARG A 89 -13.07 -8.97 23.29
CA ARG A 89 -14.02 -8.54 24.35
C ARG A 89 -15.46 -8.95 24.06
N MET A 90 -15.82 -9.10 22.78
CA MET A 90 -17.14 -9.55 22.36
C MET A 90 -17.30 -11.09 22.38
N GLY A 91 -16.32 -11.83 22.91
CA GLY A 91 -16.34 -13.31 22.94
C GLY A 91 -16.24 -13.96 21.56
N ARG A 92 -15.84 -13.21 20.53
CA ARG A 92 -15.72 -13.72 19.16
C ARG A 92 -14.33 -14.33 18.94
N SER A 93 -14.26 -15.46 18.24
CA SER A 93 -12.98 -16.11 17.97
C SER A 93 -12.04 -15.22 17.16
N ILE A 94 -10.74 -15.39 17.45
CA ILE A 94 -9.64 -14.79 16.71
C ILE A 94 -8.97 -15.81 15.79
N THR A 95 -9.61 -16.92 15.41
CA THR A 95 -8.97 -18.04 14.68
C THR A 95 -8.23 -17.64 13.40
N ARG A 96 -8.42 -16.40 12.90
CA ARG A 96 -7.55 -15.74 11.91
C ARG A 96 -6.10 -15.53 12.34
N ARG A 97 -5.79 -15.29 13.61
CA ARG A 97 -4.42 -15.08 14.11
C ARG A 97 -3.59 -16.37 14.06
N VAL A 98 -4.23 -17.53 14.19
CA VAL A 98 -3.55 -18.84 14.31
C VAL A 98 -3.28 -19.50 12.95
N ARG A 99 -4.13 -19.31 11.92
CA ARG A 99 -3.82 -19.76 10.55
C ARG A 99 -2.68 -18.98 9.88
N TYR A 100 -2.31 -17.85 10.48
CA TYR A 100 -1.36 -16.89 9.93
C TYR A 100 0.09 -17.21 10.32
N SER A 101 0.31 -17.86 11.47
CA SER A 101 1.65 -18.25 11.94
C SER A 101 2.22 -19.48 11.21
N SER A 102 1.39 -20.20 10.45
CA SER A 102 1.71 -21.52 9.90
C SER A 102 1.82 -21.58 8.37
N ASN A 103 1.68 -20.45 7.67
CA ASN A 103 1.80 -20.39 6.20
C ASN A 103 2.84 -19.37 5.72
N ILE A 104 3.92 -19.18 6.47
CA ILE A 104 5.12 -18.50 5.99
C ILE A 104 6.21 -19.58 5.93
N CYS A 105 6.25 -20.29 4.80
CA CYS A 105 7.42 -20.97 4.26
C CYS A 105 7.69 -20.36 2.89
#